data_AF-A0A6B3GGW0-F1
#
_entry.id   AF-A0A6B3GGW0-F1
#
_cell.length_a   1.000
_cell.length_b   1.000
_cell.length_c   1.000
_cell.angle_alpha   90.00
_cell.angle_beta   90.00
_cell.angle_gamma   90.00
#
_symmetry.space_group_name_H-M   'P 1'
#
loop_
_entity.id
_entity.type
_entity.pdbx_description
1 polymer ?
#
loop_
_entity_poly.entity_id
_entity_poly.type
_entity_poly.pdbx_seq_one_letter_code
_entity_poly.pdbx_strand_id
1 'polypeptide(L)'
;MSHGVAIGEVRHMGTAVLEPPAKSIPAEEAEREQGRARQAVEAVAADLVARGNLAGGEAQHVLEAQAMMAQDPELMSDVDRR
;
A
#
# COMPACT_ATOMS: atom_id res chain seq x y z
N MET A 1 -13.44 -14.26 -20.68
CA MET A 1 -14.13 -15.40 -20.05
C MET A 1 -13.56 -16.68 -20.63
N SER A 2 -12.90 -17.50 -19.83
CA SER A 2 -12.50 -18.85 -20.24
C SER A 2 -13.64 -19.84 -19.99
N HIS A 3 -13.69 -20.92 -20.77
CA HIS A 3 -14.59 -22.05 -20.50
C HIS A 3 -13.84 -23.07 -19.66
N GLY A 4 -14.44 -23.53 -18.55
CA GLY A 4 -13.85 -24.53 -17.65
C GLY A 4 -14.70 -24.76 -16.40
N VAL A 5 -14.48 -25.88 -15.71
CA VAL A 5 -15.11 -26.21 -14.41
C VAL A 5 -14.02 -26.24 -13.33
N ALA A 6 -14.25 -25.58 -12.19
CA ALA A 6 -13.36 -25.58 -11.03
C ALA A 6 -14.15 -25.92 -9.75
N ILE A 7 -13.55 -26.72 -8.86
CA ILE A 7 -14.12 -27.09 -7.55
C ILE A 7 -13.12 -26.69 -6.46
N GLY A 8 -13.54 -25.92 -5.47
CA GLY A 8 -12.70 -25.48 -4.37
C GLY A 8 -13.41 -24.53 -3.41
N GLU A 9 -12.72 -24.20 -2.32
CA GLU A 9 -13.22 -23.29 -1.30
C GLU A 9 -13.46 -21.88 -1.86
N VAL A 10 -14.55 -21.26 -1.42
CA VAL A 10 -14.87 -19.88 -1.77
C VAL A 10 -14.07 -18.94 -0.87
N ARG A 11 -13.33 -18.02 -1.49
CA ARG A 11 -12.66 -16.94 -0.77
C ARG A 11 -13.42 -15.65 -0.96
N HIS A 12 -13.98 -15.12 0.13
CA HIS A 12 -14.65 -13.83 0.10
C HIS A 12 -13.61 -12.69 0.09
N MET A 13 -13.54 -11.96 -1.02
CA MET A 13 -12.68 -10.78 -1.17
C MET A 13 -13.44 -9.52 -0.76
N GLY A 14 -13.66 -9.35 0.54
CA GLY A 14 -14.18 -8.09 1.06
C GLY A 14 -13.09 -7.02 1.05
N THR A 15 -13.39 -5.82 0.54
CA THR A 15 -12.52 -4.66 0.73
C THR A 15 -12.83 -4.02 2.07
N ALA A 16 -11.84 -3.97 2.97
CA ALA A 16 -11.93 -3.11 4.13
C ALA A 16 -11.70 -1.67 3.66
N VAL A 17 -12.76 -0.88 3.53
CA VAL A 17 -12.62 0.58 3.42
C VAL A 17 -12.31 1.08 4.83
N LEU A 18 -11.06 1.44 5.08
CA LEU A 18 -10.64 2.04 6.33
C LEU A 18 -10.71 3.56 6.17
N GLU A 19 -11.68 4.20 6.80
CA GLU A 19 -11.65 5.65 6.95
C GLU A 19 -10.58 6.04 7.99
N PRO A 20 -9.80 7.12 7.74
CA PRO A 20 -8.92 7.64 8.76
C PRO A 20 -9.75 8.07 9.98
N PRO A 21 -9.27 7.83 11.22
CA PRO A 21 -9.99 8.23 12.41
C PRO A 21 -10.21 9.75 12.42
N ALA A 22 -11.43 10.19 12.71
CA ALA A 22 -11.79 11.61 12.72
C ALA A 22 -11.15 12.42 13.87
N LYS A 23 -10.40 11.78 14.77
CA LYS A 23 -9.82 12.41 15.94
C LYS A 23 -8.43 12.94 15.60
N SER A 24 -8.16 14.18 15.99
CA SER A 24 -6.79 14.70 16.04
C SER A 24 -5.99 13.94 17.10
N ILE A 25 -4.72 13.68 16.79
CA ILE A 25 -3.76 13.15 17.77
C ILE A 25 -3.17 14.28 18.62
N PRO A 26 -2.76 14.01 19.86
CA PRO A 26 -1.94 14.94 20.63
C PRO A 26 -0.59 15.23 19.95
N ALA A 27 -0.04 16.42 20.15
CA ALA A 27 1.20 16.85 19.48
C ALA A 27 2.41 15.99 19.89
N GLU A 28 2.44 15.51 21.13
CA GLU A 28 3.46 14.59 21.65
C GLU A 28 3.47 13.22 20.93
N GLU A 29 2.42 12.88 20.19
CA GLU A 29 2.32 11.64 19.43
C GLU A 29 2.76 11.79 17.97
N ALA A 30 3.01 13.02 17.51
CA ALA A 30 3.28 13.32 16.09
C ALA A 30 4.48 12.52 15.54
N GLU A 31 5.62 12.52 16.24
CA GLU A 31 6.82 11.79 15.80
C GLU A 31 6.56 10.28 15.66
N ARG A 32 5.74 9.72 16.58
CA ARG A 32 5.37 8.30 16.54
C ARG A 32 4.54 7.99 15.30
N GLU A 33 3.55 8.82 15.00
CA GLU A 33 2.68 8.62 13.84
C GLU A 33 3.40 8.88 12.51
N GLN A 34 4.32 9.86 12.45
CA GLN A 34 5.23 10.06 11.32
C GLN A 34 6.12 8.83 11.10
N GLY A 35 6.65 8.25 12.18
CA GLY A 35 7.39 6.98 12.13
C GLY A 35 6.55 5.82 11.56
N ARG A 36 5.28 5.71 11.98
CA ARG A 36 4.35 4.71 11.43
C ARG A 36 4.07 4.93 9.94
N ALA A 37 3.90 6.18 9.51
CA ALA A 37 3.70 6.50 8.10
C ALA A 37 4.92 6.10 7.25
N ARG A 38 6.15 6.36 7.73
CA ARG A 38 7.38 5.95 7.06
C ARG A 38 7.47 4.43 6.89
N GLN A 39 7.19 3.68 7.97
CA GLN A 39 7.16 2.22 7.91
C GLN A 39 6.09 1.69 6.94
N ALA A 40 4.92 2.34 6.89
CA ALA A 40 3.85 1.95 5.99
C ALA A 40 4.24 2.17 4.52
N VAL A 41 4.88 3.29 4.19
CA VAL A 41 5.40 3.59 2.85
C VAL A 41 6.41 2.53 2.40
N GLU A 42 7.38 2.20 3.25
CA GLU A 42 8.38 1.16 2.96
C GLU A 42 7.72 -0.21 2.74
N ALA A 43 6.77 -0.57 3.60
CA ALA A 43 6.05 -1.84 3.48
C ALA A 43 5.23 -1.95 2.19
N VAL A 44 4.53 -0.87 1.81
CA VAL A 44 3.74 -0.83 0.57
C VAL A 44 4.65 -0.94 -0.65
N ALA A 45 5.76 -0.22 -0.68
CA ALA A 45 6.68 -0.29 -1.80
C ALA A 45 7.29 -1.69 -1.96
N ALA A 46 7.69 -2.33 -0.86
CA ALA A 46 8.17 -3.71 -0.86
C ALA A 46 7.11 -4.71 -1.33
N ASP A 47 5.85 -4.56 -0.90
CA ASP A 47 4.73 -5.41 -1.34
C ASP A 47 4.46 -5.24 -2.85
N LEU A 48 4.48 -4.02 -3.36
CA LEU A 48 4.31 -3.74 -4.79
C LEU A 48 5.41 -4.38 -5.63
N VAL A 49 6.68 -4.29 -5.22
CA VAL A 49 7.81 -4.95 -5.91
C VAL A 49 7.65 -6.47 -5.88
N ALA A 50 7.31 -7.06 -4.73
CA ALA A 50 7.12 -8.50 -4.61
C ALA A 50 5.99 -9.02 -5.52
N ARG A 51 4.88 -8.27 -5.60
CA ARG A 51 3.76 -8.58 -6.50
C ARG A 51 4.13 -8.38 -7.96
N GLY A 52 4.92 -7.35 -8.27
CA GLY A 52 5.45 -7.11 -9.61
C GLY A 52 6.23 -8.31 -10.12
N ASN A 53 7.17 -8.81 -9.31
CA ASN A 53 7.96 -10.00 -9.62
C ASN A 53 7.10 -11.25 -9.83
N LEU A 54 6.04 -11.44 -9.05
CA LEU A 54 5.11 -12.56 -9.20
C LEU A 54 4.26 -12.45 -10.48
N ALA A 55 3.88 -11.24 -10.88
CA ALA A 55 3.03 -11.00 -12.04
C ALA A 55 3.81 -11.06 -13.37
N GLY A 56 5.02 -10.49 -13.39
CA GLY A 56 5.85 -10.39 -14.60
C GLY A 56 5.27 -9.49 -15.69
N GLY A 57 6.00 -9.37 -16.80
CA GLY A 57 5.57 -8.65 -18.01
C GLY A 57 5.18 -7.19 -17.75
N GLU A 58 4.14 -6.71 -18.45
CA GLU A 58 3.67 -5.33 -18.29
C GLU A 58 3.15 -5.01 -16.88
N ALA A 59 2.56 -6.00 -16.20
CA ALA A 59 2.07 -5.80 -14.83
C ALA A 59 3.21 -5.52 -13.85
N GLN A 60 4.37 -6.15 -14.04
CA GLN A 60 5.58 -5.86 -13.27
C GLN A 60 6.00 -4.40 -13.44
N HIS A 61 6.09 -3.90 -14.68
CA HIS A 61 6.51 -2.52 -14.93
C HIS A 61 5.58 -1.50 -14.28
N VAL A 62 4.26 -1.74 -14.31
CA VAL A 62 3.28 -0.88 -13.64
C VAL A 62 3.48 -0.88 -12.13
N LEU A 63 3.66 -2.05 -11.52
CA LEU A 63 3.84 -2.18 -10.07
C LEU A 63 5.17 -1.61 -9.59
N GLU A 64 6.24 -1.74 -10.37
CA GLU A 64 7.53 -1.10 -10.12
C GLU A 64 7.42 0.43 -10.17
N ALA A 65 6.71 0.98 -11.16
CA ALA A 65 6.44 2.41 -11.23
C ALA A 65 5.65 2.90 -10.00
N GLN A 66 4.65 2.15 -9.56
CA GLN A 66 3.89 2.48 -8.34
C GLN A 66 4.74 2.38 -7.08
N ALA A 67 5.68 1.43 -7.00
CA ALA A 67 6.62 1.33 -5.88
C ALA A 67 7.55 2.55 -5.81
N MET A 68 7.95 3.11 -6.96
CA MET A 68 8.71 4.37 -7.02
C MET A 68 7.87 5.56 -6.56
N MET A 69 6.59 5.64 -6.96
CA MET A 69 5.68 6.70 -6.50
C MET A 69 5.41 6.62 -5.00
N ALA A 70 5.26 5.43 -4.44
CA ALA A 70 5.09 5.24 -3.00
C ALA A 70 6.30 5.78 -2.22
N GLN A 71 7.50 5.67 -2.78
CA GLN A 71 8.76 6.15 -2.17
C GLN A 71 9.11 7.60 -2.53
N ASP A 72 8.21 8.36 -3.16
CA ASP A 72 8.46 9.77 -3.48
C ASP A 72 8.77 10.58 -2.20
N PRO A 73 9.94 11.24 -2.11
CA PRO A 73 10.30 12.06 -0.95
C PRO A 73 9.30 13.17 -0.61
N GLU A 74 8.55 13.68 -1.60
CA GLU A 74 7.51 14.69 -1.36
C GLU A 74 6.36 14.13 -0.52
N LEU A 75 6.05 12.83 -0.62
CA LEU A 75 5.01 12.19 0.18
C LEU A 75 5.36 12.24 1.68
N MET A 76 6.60 11.94 2.03
CA MET A 76 7.06 12.03 3.42
C MET A 76 7.19 13.49 3.89
N SER A 77 7.56 14.39 2.99
CA SER A 77 7.60 15.82 3.29
C SER A 77 6.22 16.42 3.56
N ASP A 78 5.15 15.87 2.97
CA ASP A 78 3.77 16.22 3.31
C ASP A 78 3.37 15.66 4.69
N VAL A 79 3.73 14.41 4.98
CA VAL A 79 3.50 13.78 6.30
C VAL A 79 4.15 14.57 7.43
N ASP A 80 5.39 15.03 7.24
CA ASP A 80 6.13 15.79 8.25
C ASP A 80 5.51 17.19 8.50
N ARG A 81 4.67 17.68 7.58
CA ARG A 81 4.07 19.02 7.61
C ARG A 81 2.63 19.05 8.17
N ARG A 82 1.97 17.89 8.28
CA ARG A 82 0.60 17.74 8.80
C ARG A 82 0.56 17.74 10.32
#